data_AF-A0A8T6LZT0-F1
#
_entry.id   AF-A0A8T6LZT0-F1
#
_cell.length_a   1.000
_cell.length_b   1.000
_cell.length_c   1.000
_cell.angle_alpha   90.00
_cell.angle_beta   90.00
_cell.angle_gamma   90.00
#
_symmetry.space_group_name_H-M   'P 1'
#
loop_
_entity.id
_entity.type
_entity.pdbx_description
1 polymer ?
#
loop_
_entity_poly.entity_id
_entity_poly.type
_entity_poly.pdbx_seq_one_letter_code
_entity_poly.pdbx_strand_id
1 'polypeptide(L)'
;MHKVLFSLLLALFMAFQCGATEIGHVKSELQISKVLLVDDDNDGYDDTDDCPDEFGNSSKDRIGCIDSDGDGYTDPSANWNLSDGADAFPLQSVAWSDIDGDGFTDQPNLNFTDDCPLKFGKSREILYGCSDMDLDWIPDVLDDDIDGDGISNEMERAASLVLTFYDPMDANSVPADSDFDTIPDAIDEDDDNDGWPDLTEQDRGSDPRDLEDTPFNQYFGINTGFFYHGGFDTSSEYDAEAFEISLSGVLEIVTEELVIPFLLIPIYLYYFVSRRKRFDVLRLEIKSCNEEDGLFRLEKEVNVLIENRKIKTIHGLILRNAIEEKENSIRKQEMPQDLEEEE
;
A
#
# COMPACT_ATOMS: atom_id res chain seq x y z
N MET A 1 -60.90 -70.81 43.92
CA MET A 1 -62.25 -70.19 43.97
C MET A 1 -62.80 -69.99 45.39
N HIS A 2 -61.97 -69.77 46.42
CA HIS A 2 -62.44 -69.51 47.80
C HIS A 2 -61.96 -68.20 48.42
N LYS A 3 -61.24 -67.35 47.67
CA LYS A 3 -60.83 -66.01 48.14
C LYS A 3 -61.59 -64.84 47.49
N VAL A 4 -62.36 -65.08 46.43
CA VAL A 4 -63.20 -64.05 45.78
C VAL A 4 -64.60 -63.98 46.40
N LEU A 5 -65.08 -65.07 47.03
CA LEU A 5 -66.41 -65.13 47.65
C LEU A 5 -66.49 -64.41 49.01
N PHE A 6 -65.36 -64.25 49.72
CA PHE A 6 -65.33 -63.59 51.04
C PHE A 6 -65.24 -62.05 50.93
N SER A 7 -64.69 -61.54 49.83
CA SER A 7 -64.60 -60.09 49.59
C SER A 7 -65.91 -59.48 49.10
N LEU A 8 -66.79 -60.27 48.46
CA LEU A 8 -68.10 -59.79 47.98
C LEU A 8 -69.15 -59.77 49.11
N LEU A 9 -68.98 -60.60 50.15
CA LEU A 9 -69.92 -60.67 51.27
C LEU A 9 -69.69 -59.57 52.32
N LEU A 10 -68.46 -59.03 52.41
CA LEU A 10 -68.14 -57.88 53.27
C LEU A 10 -68.59 -56.54 52.66
N ALA A 11 -68.60 -56.44 51.33
CA ALA A 11 -69.08 -55.25 50.62
C ALA A 11 -70.61 -55.09 50.68
N LEU A 12 -71.36 -56.19 50.80
CA LEU A 12 -72.83 -56.16 50.88
C LEU A 12 -73.36 -55.78 52.27
N PHE A 13 -72.54 -55.89 53.33
CA PHE A 13 -72.94 -55.54 54.70
C PHE A 13 -72.75 -54.04 55.01
N MET A 14 -71.92 -53.34 54.24
CA MET A 14 -71.72 -51.88 54.38
C MET A 14 -72.74 -51.04 53.61
N ALA A 15 -73.61 -51.67 52.81
CA ALA A 15 -74.64 -50.97 52.03
C ALA A 15 -76.01 -50.88 52.75
N PHE A 16 -76.13 -51.30 54.01
CA PHE A 16 -77.42 -51.40 54.72
C PHE A 16 -77.52 -50.56 56.01
N GLN A 17 -77.12 -49.30 55.95
CA GLN A 17 -77.66 -48.27 56.85
C GLN A 17 -77.70 -46.92 56.13
N CYS A 18 -78.66 -46.83 55.22
CA CYS A 18 -79.34 -45.60 54.89
C CYS A 18 -80.22 -45.19 56.09
N GLY A 19 -80.15 -43.91 56.47
CA GLY A 19 -81.23 -43.24 57.19
C GLY A 19 -80.90 -42.79 58.62
N ALA A 20 -80.44 -41.55 58.76
CA ALA A 20 -81.07 -40.58 59.66
C ALA A 20 -80.49 -39.19 59.40
N THR A 21 -81.37 -38.33 58.94
CA THR A 21 -81.25 -36.89 58.77
C THR A 21 -80.95 -36.20 60.10
N GLU A 22 -79.94 -35.33 60.15
CA GLU A 22 -80.02 -34.10 60.95
C GLU A 22 -79.43 -32.94 60.13
N ILE A 23 -80.28 -31.94 59.89
CA ILE A 23 -79.93 -30.69 59.23
C ILE A 23 -79.21 -29.84 60.28
N GLY A 24 -77.90 -30.04 60.38
CA GLY A 24 -76.99 -29.13 61.07
C GLY A 24 -76.65 -27.98 60.12
N HIS A 25 -77.24 -26.83 60.34
CA HIS A 25 -76.96 -25.58 59.63
C HIS A 25 -75.52 -25.12 59.96
N VAL A 26 -74.51 -25.75 59.35
CA VAL A 26 -73.14 -25.26 59.38
C VAL A 26 -73.08 -24.12 58.37
N LYS A 27 -73.25 -22.92 58.90
CA LYS A 27 -72.96 -21.66 58.24
C LYS A 27 -71.54 -21.78 57.65
N SER A 28 -71.45 -21.98 56.33
CA SER A 28 -70.18 -21.82 55.62
C SER A 28 -69.85 -20.34 55.70
N GLU A 29 -69.12 -19.94 56.74
CA GLU A 29 -68.31 -18.74 56.65
C GLU A 29 -67.28 -19.05 55.58
N LEU A 30 -67.62 -18.69 54.34
CA LEU A 30 -66.64 -18.16 53.41
C LEU A 30 -65.88 -17.10 54.21
N GLN A 31 -64.77 -17.50 54.81
CA GLN A 31 -63.68 -16.58 55.05
C GLN A 31 -63.26 -16.19 53.64
N ILE A 32 -63.92 -15.15 53.14
CA ILE A 32 -63.28 -14.21 52.26
C ILE A 32 -62.06 -13.81 53.08
N SER A 33 -60.92 -14.48 52.85
CA SER A 33 -59.64 -13.84 53.08
C SER A 33 -59.80 -12.54 52.32
N LYS A 34 -60.10 -11.49 53.07
CA LYS A 34 -59.92 -10.14 52.60
C LYS A 34 -58.43 -10.16 52.26
N VAL A 35 -58.12 -10.34 50.99
CA VAL A 35 -56.85 -9.88 50.43
C VAL A 35 -56.96 -8.39 50.68
N LEU A 36 -56.58 -8.01 51.90
CA LEU A 36 -56.24 -6.65 52.20
C LEU A 36 -55.03 -6.48 51.31
N LEU A 37 -55.19 -5.70 50.26
CA LEU A 37 -54.08 -5.18 49.49
C LEU A 37 -53.29 -4.35 50.50
N VAL A 38 -52.37 -5.03 51.17
CA VAL A 38 -51.43 -4.41 52.08
C VAL A 38 -50.28 -4.08 51.18
N ASP A 39 -50.10 -2.80 50.98
CA ASP A 39 -48.86 -2.21 50.50
C ASP A 39 -47.74 -2.66 51.47
N ASP A 40 -47.05 -3.74 51.08
CA ASP A 40 -46.18 -4.54 51.95
C ASP A 40 -44.83 -3.82 52.19
N ASP A 41 -44.39 -2.99 51.25
CA ASP A 41 -43.21 -2.13 51.33
C ASP A 41 -43.52 -0.63 51.59
N ASN A 42 -44.81 -0.26 51.57
CA ASN A 42 -45.33 1.08 51.86
C ASN A 42 -44.91 2.13 50.81
N ASP A 43 -44.87 1.75 49.54
CA ASP A 43 -44.51 2.62 48.41
C ASP A 43 -45.70 3.37 47.76
N GLY A 44 -46.91 2.95 48.11
CA GLY A 44 -48.17 3.54 47.64
C GLY A 44 -48.82 2.79 46.49
N TYR A 45 -48.25 1.68 46.03
CA TYR A 45 -48.83 0.72 45.09
C TYR A 45 -49.29 -0.55 45.82
N ASP A 46 -50.36 -1.19 45.32
CA ASP A 46 -50.94 -2.37 45.99
C ASP A 46 -51.30 -3.51 45.02
N ASP A 47 -52.48 -3.52 44.40
CA ASP A 47 -52.88 -4.54 43.43
C ASP A 47 -52.18 -4.40 42.08
N THR A 48 -51.59 -3.23 41.80
CA THR A 48 -50.83 -2.93 40.59
C THR A 48 -49.32 -3.04 40.77
N ASP A 49 -48.81 -3.35 41.96
CA ASP A 49 -47.38 -3.39 42.22
C ASP A 49 -46.72 -4.66 41.63
N ASP A 50 -45.75 -4.44 40.74
CA ASP A 50 -44.92 -5.46 40.10
C ASP A 50 -43.66 -5.81 40.91
N CYS A 51 -43.41 -5.12 42.02
CA CYS A 51 -42.35 -5.33 43.01
C CYS A 51 -42.85 -5.33 44.48
N PRO A 52 -43.76 -6.25 44.89
CA PRO A 52 -44.44 -6.18 46.19
C PRO A 52 -43.59 -6.16 47.47
N ASP A 53 -42.30 -6.48 47.36
CA ASP A 53 -41.36 -6.58 48.49
C ASP A 53 -40.29 -5.47 48.45
N GLU A 54 -40.27 -4.59 47.43
CA GLU A 54 -39.22 -3.61 47.16
C GLU A 54 -39.77 -2.22 46.84
N PHE A 55 -39.64 -1.29 47.80
CA PHE A 55 -40.12 0.08 47.65
C PHE A 55 -39.65 0.73 46.35
N GLY A 56 -40.60 1.15 45.51
CA GLY A 56 -40.33 1.75 44.22
C GLY A 56 -41.23 2.93 43.86
N ASN A 57 -41.03 3.46 42.65
CA ASN A 57 -41.77 4.62 42.13
C ASN A 57 -41.88 4.62 40.60
N SER A 58 -41.46 3.53 39.94
CA SER A 58 -41.63 3.34 38.50
C SER A 58 -43.12 3.33 38.11
N SER A 59 -43.43 3.76 36.89
CA SER A 59 -44.83 3.99 36.46
C SER A 59 -45.16 3.67 35.01
N LYS A 60 -44.17 3.25 34.19
CA LYS A 60 -44.32 3.03 32.74
C LYS A 60 -44.25 1.57 32.34
N ASP A 61 -43.24 0.85 32.82
CA ASP A 61 -42.98 -0.54 32.48
C ASP A 61 -43.54 -1.48 33.57
N ARG A 62 -42.84 -1.56 34.70
CA ARG A 62 -43.26 -2.25 35.91
C ARG A 62 -43.66 -1.19 36.92
N ILE A 63 -44.80 -1.31 37.56
CA ILE A 63 -45.29 -0.31 38.52
C ILE A 63 -44.78 -0.67 39.92
N GLY A 64 -44.38 0.31 40.73
CA GLY A 64 -43.94 0.08 42.13
C GLY A 64 -42.54 -0.50 42.29
N CYS A 65 -41.75 -0.54 41.22
CA CYS A 65 -40.36 -0.99 41.26
C CYS A 65 -39.38 0.19 41.36
N ILE A 66 -38.13 -0.11 41.71
CA ILE A 66 -37.06 0.88 41.86
C ILE A 66 -36.83 1.60 40.51
N ASP A 67 -36.97 2.93 40.52
CA ASP A 67 -36.68 3.85 39.41
C ASP A 67 -35.80 4.98 39.98
N SER A 68 -34.49 4.87 39.75
CA SER A 68 -33.48 5.70 40.40
C SER A 68 -33.49 7.16 39.95
N ASP A 69 -33.96 7.46 38.73
CA ASP A 69 -33.93 8.80 38.16
C ASP A 69 -35.30 9.45 37.95
N GLY A 70 -36.37 8.66 38.09
CA GLY A 70 -37.75 9.11 38.11
C GLY A 70 -38.36 9.36 36.73
N ASP A 71 -37.83 8.78 35.66
CA ASP A 71 -38.44 8.89 34.31
C ASP A 71 -39.63 7.95 34.09
N GLY A 72 -39.83 7.03 35.02
CA GLY A 72 -40.93 6.09 35.09
C GLY A 72 -40.58 4.67 34.63
N TYR A 73 -39.36 4.41 34.15
CA TYR A 73 -38.88 3.06 33.81
C TYR A 73 -38.09 2.46 34.97
N THR A 74 -38.09 1.13 35.06
CA THR A 74 -37.53 0.42 36.22
C THR A 74 -36.06 0.09 36.03
N ASP A 75 -35.24 0.31 37.06
CA ASP A 75 -33.82 -0.05 37.10
C ASP A 75 -33.60 -1.55 36.75
N PRO A 76 -32.50 -1.89 36.05
CA PRO A 76 -32.11 -3.28 35.80
C PRO A 76 -31.86 -4.06 37.10
N SER A 77 -32.52 -5.20 37.21
CA SER A 77 -32.46 -6.11 38.36
C SER A 77 -32.21 -7.55 37.90
N ALA A 78 -31.97 -8.47 38.84
CA ALA A 78 -31.62 -9.86 38.53
C ALA A 78 -32.72 -10.61 37.74
N ASN A 79 -33.98 -10.16 37.85
CA ASN A 79 -35.17 -10.74 37.25
C ASN A 79 -35.81 -9.85 36.15
N TRP A 80 -35.25 -8.66 35.90
CA TRP A 80 -35.70 -7.72 34.86
C TRP A 80 -34.49 -6.97 34.34
N ASN A 81 -33.92 -7.43 33.23
CA ASN A 81 -32.72 -6.84 32.64
C ASN A 81 -33.07 -6.06 31.35
N LEU A 82 -32.05 -5.49 30.69
CA LEU A 82 -32.20 -4.72 29.44
C LEU A 82 -32.97 -5.48 28.36
N SER A 83 -32.76 -6.80 28.22
CA SER A 83 -33.48 -7.62 27.23
C SER A 83 -34.96 -7.79 27.55
N ASP A 84 -35.36 -7.58 28.80
CA ASP A 84 -36.76 -7.61 29.24
C ASP A 84 -37.42 -6.22 29.13
N GLY A 85 -36.64 -5.17 28.86
CA GLY A 85 -37.12 -3.78 28.75
C GLY A 85 -36.90 -2.93 30.01
N ALA A 86 -35.97 -3.32 30.89
CA ALA A 86 -35.51 -2.47 31.98
C ALA A 86 -34.86 -1.18 31.45
N ASP A 87 -34.84 -0.15 32.27
CA ASP A 87 -34.21 1.13 31.97
C ASP A 87 -32.72 0.95 31.60
N ALA A 88 -32.37 1.35 30.38
CA ALA A 88 -31.01 1.33 29.88
C ALA A 88 -30.08 2.35 30.54
N PHE A 89 -30.61 3.46 31.05
CA PHE A 89 -29.86 4.54 31.68
C PHE A 89 -30.43 4.95 33.05
N PRO A 90 -30.30 4.11 34.11
CA PRO A 90 -30.94 4.30 35.44
C PRO A 90 -30.63 5.58 36.23
N LEU A 91 -29.79 6.46 35.66
CA LEU A 91 -29.34 7.70 36.29
C LEU A 91 -29.61 8.91 35.39
N GLN A 92 -30.28 8.73 34.25
CA GLN A 92 -30.54 9.74 33.23
C GLN A 92 -32.03 9.83 32.92
N SER A 93 -32.74 10.70 33.65
CA SER A 93 -34.21 10.79 33.62
C SER A 93 -34.86 11.22 32.29
N VAL A 94 -34.09 11.31 31.21
CA VAL A 94 -34.49 11.67 29.86
C VAL A 94 -34.28 10.52 28.86
N ALA A 95 -33.65 9.42 29.30
CA ALA A 95 -33.23 8.30 28.48
C ALA A 95 -33.50 7.00 29.23
N TRP A 96 -34.26 6.10 28.62
CA TRP A 96 -34.68 4.81 29.17
C TRP A 96 -34.41 3.61 28.24
N SER A 97 -34.13 3.83 26.96
CA SER A 97 -34.01 2.77 25.93
C SER A 97 -32.69 2.87 25.16
N ASP A 98 -32.09 1.69 24.94
CA ASP A 98 -30.90 1.38 24.13
C ASP A 98 -31.11 -0.03 23.54
N ILE A 99 -31.76 -0.09 22.38
CA ILE A 99 -32.28 -1.35 21.84
C ILE A 99 -31.18 -2.25 21.24
N ASP A 100 -30.10 -1.68 20.72
CA ASP A 100 -28.98 -2.43 20.18
C ASP A 100 -27.81 -2.59 21.17
N GLY A 101 -27.87 -1.90 22.30
CA GLY A 101 -27.00 -2.11 23.46
C GLY A 101 -25.64 -1.46 23.31
N ASP A 102 -25.56 -0.37 22.56
CA ASP A 102 -24.32 0.28 22.17
C ASP A 102 -23.91 1.44 23.11
N GLY A 103 -24.82 1.79 24.03
CA GLY A 103 -24.64 2.83 25.04
C GLY A 103 -25.10 4.22 24.61
N PHE A 104 -25.72 4.35 23.44
CA PHE A 104 -26.42 5.55 23.00
C PHE A 104 -27.94 5.35 23.15
N THR A 105 -28.66 6.45 23.38
CA THR A 105 -30.09 6.35 23.69
C THR A 105 -30.96 6.51 22.44
N ASP A 106 -32.00 5.69 22.32
CA ASP A 106 -32.99 5.81 21.24
C ASP A 106 -33.81 7.11 21.34
N GLN A 107 -33.70 7.85 22.45
CA GLN A 107 -34.52 9.02 22.74
C GLN A 107 -34.02 10.23 21.95
N PRO A 108 -34.88 10.88 21.14
CA PRO A 108 -34.44 11.95 20.26
C PRO A 108 -34.18 13.26 21.00
N ASN A 109 -33.31 14.09 20.44
CA ASN A 109 -32.96 15.44 20.93
C ASN A 109 -32.11 15.48 22.22
N LEU A 110 -31.31 14.45 22.45
CA LEU A 110 -30.27 14.41 23.48
C LEU A 110 -28.89 14.54 22.82
N ASN A 111 -27.87 14.83 23.63
CA ASN A 111 -26.48 14.96 23.16
C ASN A 111 -25.77 13.61 22.99
N PHE A 112 -26.44 12.51 23.34
CA PHE A 112 -25.98 11.12 23.17
C PHE A 112 -27.12 10.27 22.58
N THR A 113 -28.05 10.92 21.86
CA THR A 113 -29.05 10.22 21.06
C THR A 113 -28.34 9.36 20.02
N ASP A 114 -28.76 8.12 19.90
CA ASP A 114 -28.33 7.22 18.85
C ASP A 114 -28.93 7.64 17.50
N ASP A 115 -28.07 7.92 16.53
CA ASP A 115 -28.41 8.23 15.14
C ASP A 115 -28.65 6.94 14.31
N CYS A 116 -28.24 5.78 14.82
CA CYS A 116 -28.48 4.45 14.28
C CYS A 116 -29.19 3.48 15.27
N PRO A 117 -30.43 3.77 15.75
CA PRO A 117 -31.16 3.04 16.82
C PRO A 117 -31.46 1.55 16.63
N LEU A 118 -30.94 0.86 15.62
CA LEU A 118 -31.21 -0.56 15.38
C LEU A 118 -29.93 -1.31 14.98
N LYS A 119 -28.79 -0.63 14.99
CA LYS A 119 -27.52 -1.15 14.49
C LYS A 119 -26.42 -0.70 15.43
N PHE A 120 -26.03 -1.62 16.30
CA PHE A 120 -24.94 -1.43 17.24
C PHE A 120 -23.74 -0.71 16.62
N GLY A 121 -23.34 0.37 17.27
CA GLY A 121 -22.27 1.24 16.82
C GLY A 121 -21.45 1.84 17.94
N LYS A 122 -20.36 2.51 17.58
CA LYS A 122 -19.48 3.15 18.57
C LYS A 122 -19.01 4.54 18.16
N SER A 123 -19.45 5.02 17.00
CA SER A 123 -19.15 6.34 16.48
C SER A 123 -19.54 7.43 17.50
N ARG A 124 -18.69 8.45 17.60
CA ARG A 124 -18.77 9.51 18.63
C ARG A 124 -18.47 10.91 18.11
N GLU A 125 -17.90 11.04 16.92
CA GLU A 125 -17.59 12.36 16.36
C GLU A 125 -18.79 12.94 15.60
N ILE A 126 -19.35 12.13 14.70
CA ILE A 126 -20.50 12.46 13.85
C ILE A 126 -21.38 11.22 13.77
N LEU A 127 -22.71 11.40 13.79
CA LEU A 127 -23.71 10.31 13.84
C LEU A 127 -23.43 9.31 14.96
N TYR A 128 -23.88 9.59 16.19
CA TYR A 128 -23.59 8.76 17.35
C TYR A 128 -24.27 7.38 17.25
N GLY A 129 -23.65 6.33 17.81
CA GLY A 129 -24.22 4.97 17.84
C GLY A 129 -24.32 4.27 16.48
N CYS A 130 -23.66 4.81 15.46
CA CYS A 130 -23.50 4.14 14.18
C CYS A 130 -22.26 3.26 14.17
N SER A 131 -22.28 2.24 13.31
CA SER A 131 -21.13 1.33 13.16
C SER A 131 -19.86 2.11 12.80
N ASP A 132 -18.80 1.69 13.45
CA ASP A 132 -17.47 2.28 13.47
C ASP A 132 -16.55 1.06 13.68
N MET A 133 -15.96 0.59 12.60
CA MET A 133 -15.31 -0.73 12.54
C MET A 133 -13.89 -0.71 13.10
N ASP A 134 -13.13 0.35 12.85
CA ASP A 134 -11.76 0.53 13.32
C ASP A 134 -11.66 1.25 14.69
N LEU A 135 -12.78 1.83 15.15
CA LEU A 135 -12.94 2.53 16.43
C LEU A 135 -12.22 3.89 16.49
N ASP A 136 -12.09 4.57 15.36
CA ASP A 136 -11.54 5.93 15.27
C ASP A 136 -12.55 7.05 15.62
N TRP A 137 -13.80 6.66 15.89
CA TRP A 137 -14.98 7.47 16.25
C TRP A 137 -15.78 8.03 15.08
N ILE A 138 -15.34 7.80 13.86
CA ILE A 138 -16.03 8.14 12.62
C ILE A 138 -16.89 6.92 12.22
N PRO A 139 -18.16 7.12 11.80
CA PRO A 139 -18.99 6.00 11.38
C PRO A 139 -18.59 5.50 9.99
N ASP A 140 -18.66 4.18 9.75
CA ASP A 140 -18.26 3.50 8.49
C ASP A 140 -18.80 4.17 7.21
N VAL A 141 -19.95 4.85 7.29
CA VAL A 141 -20.62 5.49 6.14
C VAL A 141 -19.93 6.79 5.72
N LEU A 142 -19.20 7.42 6.63
CA LEU A 142 -18.49 8.69 6.44
C LEU A 142 -16.97 8.55 6.60
N ASP A 143 -16.52 7.35 6.91
CA ASP A 143 -15.11 7.04 7.10
C ASP A 143 -14.44 6.74 5.76
N ASP A 144 -13.30 7.38 5.52
CA ASP A 144 -12.51 7.22 4.31
C ASP A 144 -11.57 6.00 4.42
N ASP A 145 -11.32 5.45 5.61
CA ASP A 145 -10.50 4.27 5.89
C ASP A 145 -11.22 3.38 6.93
N ILE A 146 -12.23 2.63 6.47
CA ILE A 146 -13.23 2.01 7.38
C ILE A 146 -12.61 0.96 8.29
N ASP A 147 -11.54 0.30 7.85
CA ASP A 147 -10.86 -0.75 8.62
C ASP A 147 -9.61 -0.30 9.36
N GLY A 148 -9.19 0.97 9.14
CA GLY A 148 -8.12 1.64 9.85
C GLY A 148 -6.74 1.03 9.57
N ASP A 149 -6.55 0.45 8.39
CA ASP A 149 -5.28 -0.15 7.98
C ASP A 149 -4.25 0.88 7.48
N GLY A 150 -4.68 2.13 7.27
CA GLY A 150 -3.87 3.25 6.82
C GLY A 150 -4.02 3.59 5.34
N ILE A 151 -4.75 2.78 4.57
CA ILE A 151 -5.03 3.03 3.15
C ILE A 151 -6.52 3.30 2.97
N SER A 152 -6.85 4.45 2.36
CA SER A 152 -8.26 4.78 2.17
C SER A 152 -9.01 3.77 1.29
N ASN A 153 -10.32 3.64 1.54
CA ASN A 153 -11.26 2.81 0.79
C ASN A 153 -11.18 3.04 -0.74
N GLU A 154 -10.89 4.28 -1.15
CA GLU A 154 -10.74 4.64 -2.57
C GLU A 154 -9.42 4.10 -3.13
N MET A 155 -8.32 4.23 -2.39
CA MET A 155 -7.00 3.77 -2.80
C MET A 155 -6.92 2.25 -2.91
N GLU A 156 -7.50 1.49 -1.97
CA GLU A 156 -7.60 0.03 -2.08
C GLU A 156 -8.36 -0.41 -3.35
N ARG A 157 -9.47 0.27 -3.64
CA ARG A 157 -10.26 0.01 -4.85
C ARG A 157 -9.52 0.42 -6.12
N ALA A 158 -8.70 1.46 -6.06
CA ALA A 158 -7.89 1.93 -7.18
C ALA A 158 -6.71 0.97 -7.46
N ALA A 159 -6.06 0.46 -6.41
CA ALA A 159 -4.98 -0.53 -6.50
C ALA A 159 -5.49 -1.93 -6.88
N SER A 160 -6.80 -2.18 -6.76
CA SER A 160 -7.42 -3.45 -7.14
C SER A 160 -7.38 -3.70 -8.65
N LEU A 161 -6.99 -4.91 -9.04
CA LEU A 161 -6.95 -5.40 -10.42
C LEU A 161 -7.94 -6.56 -10.62
N VAL A 162 -8.03 -7.10 -11.84
CA VAL A 162 -8.89 -8.27 -12.12
C VAL A 162 -8.48 -9.53 -11.34
N LEU A 163 -7.21 -9.63 -10.93
CA LEU A 163 -6.64 -10.81 -10.25
C LEU A 163 -6.40 -10.61 -8.75
N THR A 164 -6.37 -9.37 -8.29
CA THR A 164 -6.07 -8.96 -6.91
C THR A 164 -7.10 -7.93 -6.51
N PHE A 165 -7.85 -8.20 -5.46
CA PHE A 165 -8.91 -7.32 -4.96
C PHE A 165 -8.59 -7.01 -3.51
N TYR A 166 -8.60 -5.71 -3.18
CA TYR A 166 -8.45 -5.21 -1.82
C TYR A 166 -9.85 -4.85 -1.30
N ASP A 167 -10.22 -5.42 -0.14
CA ASP A 167 -11.53 -5.27 0.48
C ASP A 167 -11.46 -4.20 1.58
N PRO A 168 -12.12 -3.04 1.42
CA PRO A 168 -12.09 -1.92 2.38
C PRO A 168 -12.74 -2.17 3.74
N MET A 169 -12.97 -3.43 4.07
CA MET A 169 -13.63 -3.87 5.28
C MET A 169 -12.80 -4.95 6.00
N ASP A 170 -11.58 -5.20 5.55
CA ASP A 170 -10.67 -6.20 6.08
C ASP A 170 -9.25 -5.62 6.14
N ALA A 171 -8.85 -5.17 7.33
CA ALA A 171 -7.53 -4.57 7.57
C ALA A 171 -6.32 -5.48 7.27
N ASN A 172 -6.53 -6.75 6.87
CA ASN A 172 -5.46 -7.61 6.36
C ASN A 172 -5.36 -7.60 4.83
N SER A 173 -6.31 -6.94 4.17
CA SER A 173 -6.46 -6.82 2.74
C SER A 173 -5.87 -5.49 2.24
N VAL A 174 -4.66 -5.18 2.70
CA VAL A 174 -3.97 -3.93 2.39
C VAL A 174 -3.11 -4.08 1.14
N PRO A 175 -3.11 -3.12 0.21
CA PRO A 175 -2.09 -3.07 -0.84
C PRO A 175 -0.70 -2.76 -0.27
N ALA A 176 0.34 -3.00 -1.06
CA ALA A 176 1.69 -2.57 -0.69
C ALA A 176 1.81 -1.05 -0.83
N ASP A 177 2.49 -0.43 0.12
CA ASP A 177 2.82 0.99 0.22
C ASP A 177 4.24 1.04 0.82
N SER A 178 5.23 1.29 -0.03
CA SER A 178 6.65 1.07 0.27
C SER A 178 7.27 2.19 1.10
N ASP A 179 6.78 3.41 0.95
CA ASP A 179 7.25 4.61 1.66
C ASP A 179 6.30 5.09 2.76
N PHE A 180 5.11 4.49 2.86
CA PHE A 180 4.06 4.77 3.84
C PHE A 180 3.44 6.16 3.70
N ASP A 181 3.32 6.68 2.49
CA ASP A 181 2.68 7.97 2.23
C ASP A 181 1.16 7.89 2.02
N THR A 182 0.57 6.69 2.16
CA THR A 182 -0.84 6.30 1.96
C THR A 182 -1.26 6.09 0.51
N ILE A 183 -0.33 6.20 -0.45
CA ILE A 183 -0.54 5.89 -1.85
C ILE A 183 0.02 4.48 -2.13
N PRO A 184 -0.81 3.54 -2.60
CA PRO A 184 -0.33 2.20 -2.91
C PRO A 184 0.67 2.16 -4.08
N ASP A 185 1.70 1.31 -3.99
CA ASP A 185 2.75 1.08 -5.02
C ASP A 185 2.17 0.85 -6.43
N ALA A 186 0.96 0.30 -6.52
CA ALA A 186 0.34 -0.02 -7.81
C ALA A 186 -0.08 1.23 -8.61
N ILE A 187 -0.22 2.37 -7.94
CA ILE A 187 -0.70 3.63 -8.49
C ILE A 187 0.19 4.83 -8.11
N ASP A 188 1.20 4.63 -7.27
CA ASP A 188 2.22 5.64 -7.00
C ASP A 188 3.12 5.87 -8.23
N GLU A 189 3.64 7.08 -8.36
CA GLU A 189 4.63 7.45 -9.39
C GLU A 189 6.07 7.38 -8.87
N ASP A 190 6.28 7.33 -7.55
CA ASP A 190 7.57 7.32 -6.85
C ASP A 190 7.45 6.47 -5.57
N ASP A 191 7.52 5.14 -5.71
CA ASP A 191 7.23 4.11 -4.69
C ASP A 191 8.07 4.28 -3.40
N ASP A 192 9.25 4.91 -3.47
CA ASP A 192 10.12 5.13 -2.31
C ASP A 192 10.28 6.60 -1.91
N ASN A 193 9.73 7.54 -2.69
CA ASN A 193 9.80 8.99 -2.48
C ASN A 193 11.25 9.53 -2.37
N ASP A 194 12.21 8.92 -3.07
CA ASP A 194 13.58 9.43 -3.21
C ASP A 194 13.69 10.62 -4.20
N GLY A 195 12.61 10.88 -4.93
CA GLY A 195 12.46 11.93 -5.93
C GLY A 195 12.67 11.46 -7.37
N TRP A 196 12.95 10.18 -7.62
CA TRP A 196 13.01 9.57 -8.94
C TRP A 196 11.71 8.83 -9.27
N PRO A 197 11.07 9.12 -10.41
CA PRO A 197 9.88 8.36 -10.78
C PRO A 197 10.20 6.90 -11.11
N ASP A 198 9.35 6.00 -10.65
CA ASP A 198 9.40 4.54 -10.85
C ASP A 198 9.76 4.11 -12.27
N LEU A 199 9.11 4.73 -13.25
CA LEU A 199 9.32 4.42 -14.67
C LEU A 199 10.77 4.69 -15.09
N THR A 200 11.36 5.77 -14.58
CA THR A 200 12.73 6.18 -14.89
C THR A 200 13.73 5.23 -14.25
N GLU A 201 13.46 4.83 -13.01
CA GLU A 201 14.27 3.89 -12.26
C GLU A 201 14.27 2.51 -12.88
N GLN A 202 13.09 1.98 -13.19
CA GLN A 202 12.93 0.69 -13.84
C GLN A 202 13.59 0.64 -15.23
N ASP A 203 13.48 1.71 -16.02
CA ASP A 203 14.15 1.81 -17.32
C ASP A 203 15.69 1.81 -17.20
N ARG A 204 16.22 2.29 -16.07
CA ARG A 204 17.67 2.37 -15.79
C ARG A 204 18.18 1.25 -14.89
N GLY A 205 17.26 0.44 -14.37
CA GLY A 205 17.48 -0.78 -13.61
C GLY A 205 17.77 -0.57 -12.12
N SER A 206 17.55 0.61 -11.54
CA SER A 206 17.46 0.75 -10.08
C SER A 206 16.14 0.15 -9.56
N ASP A 207 16.08 -0.14 -8.27
CA ASP A 207 14.89 -0.68 -7.58
C ASP A 207 14.00 0.47 -7.07
N PRO A 208 12.78 0.67 -7.61
CA PRO A 208 11.90 1.78 -7.23
C PRO A 208 11.41 1.81 -5.78
N ARG A 209 11.76 0.78 -4.99
CA ARG A 209 11.32 0.61 -3.60
C ARG A 209 12.46 0.73 -2.60
N ASP A 210 13.65 1.07 -3.07
CA ASP A 210 14.84 1.21 -2.25
C ASP A 210 15.40 2.62 -2.38
N LEU A 211 15.04 3.46 -1.40
CA LEU A 211 15.50 4.84 -1.21
C LEU A 211 16.99 5.10 -1.48
N GLU A 212 17.84 4.09 -1.34
CA GLU A 212 19.28 4.19 -1.53
C GLU A 212 19.77 3.65 -2.88
N ASP A 213 18.93 3.01 -3.69
CA ASP A 213 19.23 2.52 -5.04
C ASP A 213 18.64 3.46 -6.09
N THR A 214 19.46 4.40 -6.55
CA THR A 214 19.02 5.44 -7.48
C THR A 214 19.72 5.27 -8.83
N PRO A 215 19.20 5.87 -9.92
CA PRO A 215 19.88 5.87 -11.20
C PRO A 215 21.30 6.44 -11.13
N PHE A 216 21.62 7.29 -10.14
CA PHE A 216 22.94 7.89 -9.98
C PHE A 216 24.00 6.96 -9.39
N ASN A 217 23.61 5.99 -8.55
CA ASN A 217 24.54 5.12 -7.84
C ASN A 217 24.51 3.65 -8.31
N GLN A 218 23.60 3.32 -9.22
CA GLN A 218 23.48 2.02 -9.87
C GLN A 218 24.81 1.44 -10.42
N TYR A 219 25.72 2.32 -10.85
CA TYR A 219 27.03 1.91 -11.37
C TYR A 219 28.15 2.16 -10.36
N PHE A 220 28.72 1.06 -9.87
CA PHE A 220 29.82 1.04 -8.88
C PHE A 220 29.44 1.50 -7.46
N GLY A 221 28.14 1.70 -7.16
CA GLY A 221 27.67 2.05 -5.82
C GLY A 221 28.15 3.43 -5.36
N ILE A 222 28.42 4.34 -6.29
CA ILE A 222 28.84 5.71 -6.01
C ILE A 222 27.92 6.65 -6.76
N ASN A 223 27.52 7.76 -6.15
CA ASN A 223 26.75 8.78 -6.87
C ASN A 223 27.64 9.37 -7.99
N THR A 224 27.22 9.16 -9.24
CA THR A 224 27.95 9.58 -10.43
C THR A 224 27.39 10.83 -11.09
N GLY A 225 26.27 11.37 -10.59
CA GLY A 225 25.38 12.25 -11.36
C GLY A 225 25.04 13.59 -10.72
N PHE A 226 24.61 14.52 -11.57
CA PHE A 226 23.90 15.74 -11.22
C PHE A 226 23.12 16.26 -12.43
N PHE A 227 22.10 17.08 -12.18
CA PHE A 227 21.33 17.79 -13.20
C PHE A 227 21.85 19.20 -13.39
N TYR A 228 21.94 19.65 -14.64
CA TYR A 228 22.39 20.98 -15.03
C TYR A 228 21.27 21.80 -15.67
N HIS A 229 20.94 22.92 -15.03
CA HIS A 229 19.82 23.81 -15.39
C HIS A 229 20.22 24.97 -16.33
N GLY A 230 21.52 25.13 -16.58
CA GLY A 230 22.05 26.26 -17.32
C GLY A 230 22.73 27.31 -16.45
N GLY A 231 23.74 27.98 -17.01
CA GLY A 231 24.51 28.99 -16.28
C GLY A 231 25.48 28.37 -15.27
N PHE A 232 25.27 28.66 -13.99
CA PHE A 232 26.06 28.10 -12.88
C PHE A 232 25.20 27.27 -11.92
N ASP A 233 24.01 26.85 -12.36
CA ASP A 233 23.02 26.18 -11.52
C ASP A 233 23.01 24.67 -11.77
N THR A 234 22.98 23.89 -10.69
CA THR A 234 23.05 22.42 -10.68
C THR A 234 22.28 21.86 -9.49
N SER A 235 21.54 20.78 -9.68
CA SER A 235 20.84 20.05 -8.61
C SER A 235 21.21 18.57 -8.61
N SER A 236 20.94 17.89 -7.50
CA SER A 236 20.93 16.42 -7.43
C SER A 236 19.54 15.83 -7.59
N GLU A 237 18.49 16.64 -7.43
CA GLU A 237 17.08 16.27 -7.59
C GLU A 237 16.76 16.00 -9.06
N TYR A 238 15.95 14.97 -9.29
CA TYR A 238 15.45 14.62 -10.62
C TYR A 238 14.71 15.79 -11.25
N ASP A 239 15.06 16.08 -12.50
CA ASP A 239 14.34 17.06 -13.32
C ASP A 239 14.38 16.62 -14.79
N ALA A 240 13.21 16.31 -15.33
CA ALA A 240 13.04 15.85 -16.71
C ALA A 240 13.37 16.93 -17.77
N GLU A 241 13.38 18.22 -17.41
CA GLU A 241 13.74 19.32 -18.30
C GLU A 241 15.24 19.67 -18.24
N ALA A 242 15.92 19.30 -17.16
CA ALA A 242 17.33 19.57 -16.94
C ALA A 242 18.23 18.59 -17.71
N PHE A 243 19.47 19.02 -17.98
CA PHE A 243 20.44 18.14 -18.62
C PHE A 243 21.16 17.30 -17.57
N GLU A 244 20.88 16.00 -17.55
CA GLU A 244 21.56 15.04 -16.67
C GLU A 244 23.02 14.80 -17.11
N ILE A 245 23.95 14.87 -16.15
CA ILE A 245 25.34 14.49 -16.34
C ILE A 245 25.68 13.41 -15.31
N SER A 246 25.49 12.15 -15.69
CA SER A 246 25.74 10.97 -14.85
C SER A 246 26.34 9.82 -15.66
N LEU A 247 26.84 8.78 -14.98
CA LEU A 247 27.30 7.57 -15.67
C LEU A 247 26.13 6.77 -16.27
N SER A 248 25.00 6.71 -15.58
CA SER A 248 23.78 6.04 -16.05
C SER A 248 23.21 6.71 -17.30
N GLY A 249 23.07 8.04 -17.31
CA GLY A 249 22.61 8.79 -18.48
C GLY A 249 23.55 8.67 -19.69
N VAL A 250 24.87 8.63 -19.47
CA VAL A 250 25.82 8.35 -20.57
C VAL A 250 25.66 6.92 -21.09
N LEU A 251 25.46 5.93 -20.21
CA LEU A 251 25.25 4.55 -20.63
C LEU A 251 23.95 4.38 -21.40
N GLU A 252 22.87 5.02 -20.97
CA GLU A 252 21.59 5.09 -21.68
C GLU A 252 21.80 5.55 -23.13
N ILE A 253 22.43 6.71 -23.32
CA ILE A 253 22.77 7.27 -24.63
C ILE A 253 23.66 6.31 -25.44
N VAL A 254 24.69 5.72 -24.84
CA VAL A 254 25.62 4.84 -25.56
C VAL A 254 24.97 3.52 -25.97
N THR A 255 24.01 3.03 -25.21
CA THR A 255 23.29 1.77 -25.50
C THR A 255 22.24 1.90 -26.60
N GLU A 256 21.87 3.12 -26.99
CA GLU A 256 21.04 3.34 -28.17
C GLU A 256 21.70 2.79 -29.45
N GLU A 257 20.92 2.12 -30.30
CA GLU A 257 21.39 1.26 -31.40
C GLU A 257 22.29 1.95 -32.46
N LEU A 258 22.47 3.27 -32.42
CA LEU A 258 23.25 4.03 -33.40
C LEU A 258 24.35 4.94 -32.82
N VAL A 259 24.45 5.11 -31.50
CA VAL A 259 25.38 6.09 -30.92
C VAL A 259 26.84 5.63 -31.00
N ILE A 260 27.12 4.35 -30.76
CA ILE A 260 28.49 3.80 -30.87
C ILE A 260 29.10 4.02 -32.27
N PRO A 261 28.42 3.72 -33.38
CA PRO A 261 28.88 4.08 -34.72
C PRO A 261 29.22 5.57 -34.89
N PHE A 262 28.38 6.48 -34.39
CA PHE A 262 28.62 7.92 -34.47
C PHE A 262 29.83 8.37 -33.65
N LEU A 263 29.98 7.86 -32.43
CA LEU A 263 31.13 8.13 -31.56
C LEU A 263 32.46 7.64 -32.17
N LEU A 264 32.42 6.59 -32.99
CA LEU A 264 33.60 6.09 -33.69
C LEU A 264 34.00 6.93 -34.91
N ILE A 265 33.11 7.73 -35.51
CA ILE A 265 33.40 8.52 -36.73
C ILE A 265 34.58 9.50 -36.53
N PRO A 266 34.63 10.35 -35.48
CA PRO A 266 35.76 11.25 -35.24
C PRO A 266 37.09 10.49 -35.06
N ILE A 267 37.05 9.34 -34.39
CA ILE A 267 38.21 8.48 -34.17
C ILE A 267 38.70 7.91 -35.52
N TYR A 268 37.78 7.38 -36.34
CA TYR A 268 38.11 6.91 -37.69
C TYR A 268 38.65 8.02 -38.59
N LEU A 269 38.05 9.21 -38.55
CA LEU A 269 38.52 10.40 -39.29
C LEU A 269 39.91 10.84 -38.83
N TYR A 270 40.18 10.86 -37.52
CA TYR A 270 41.49 11.15 -36.97
C TYR A 270 42.55 10.19 -37.51
N TYR A 271 42.30 8.88 -37.45
CA TYR A 271 43.22 7.87 -37.98
C TYR A 271 43.38 7.99 -39.50
N PHE A 272 42.30 8.27 -40.23
CA PHE A 272 42.32 8.48 -41.68
C PHE A 272 43.19 9.68 -42.08
N VAL A 273 42.96 10.84 -41.47
CA VAL A 273 43.71 12.07 -41.74
C VAL A 273 45.16 11.93 -41.30
N SER A 274 45.42 11.35 -40.12
CA SER A 274 46.77 11.11 -39.60
C SER A 274 47.58 10.21 -40.54
N ARG A 275 46.98 9.11 -41.02
CA ARG A 275 47.61 8.19 -41.99
C ARG A 275 47.88 8.87 -43.33
N ARG A 276 46.95 9.71 -43.82
CA ARG A 276 47.11 10.45 -45.08
C ARG A 276 48.23 11.48 -44.99
N LYS A 277 48.24 12.31 -43.92
CA LYS A 277 49.30 13.29 -43.69
C LYS A 277 50.68 12.64 -43.63
N ARG A 278 50.83 11.52 -42.90
CA ARG A 278 52.11 10.79 -42.84
C ARG A 278 52.57 10.29 -44.21
N PHE A 279 51.66 9.74 -45.02
CA PHE A 279 51.99 9.31 -46.37
C PHE A 279 52.44 10.49 -47.25
N ASP A 280 51.73 11.62 -47.19
CA ASP A 280 52.07 12.81 -48.00
C ASP A 280 53.41 13.41 -47.58
N VAL A 281 53.72 13.44 -46.27
CA VAL A 281 55.02 13.89 -45.74
C VAL A 281 56.16 13.00 -46.24
N LEU A 282 56.07 11.68 -46.06
CA LEU A 282 57.12 10.75 -46.53
C LEU A 282 57.31 10.83 -48.04
N ARG A 283 56.22 10.98 -48.81
CA ARG A 283 56.30 11.14 -50.27
C ARG A 283 57.04 12.41 -50.67
N LEU A 284 56.87 13.51 -49.94
CA LEU A 284 57.60 14.74 -50.18
C LEU A 284 59.08 14.61 -49.79
N GLU A 285 59.36 13.99 -48.64
CA GLU A 285 60.73 13.73 -48.17
C GLU A 285 61.51 12.88 -49.18
N ILE A 286 60.93 11.78 -49.68
CA ILE A 286 61.54 10.92 -50.72
C ILE A 286 61.84 11.73 -51.99
N LYS A 287 60.94 12.62 -52.41
CA LYS A 287 61.16 13.45 -53.61
C LYS A 287 62.30 14.44 -53.43
N SER A 288 62.41 15.04 -52.25
CA SER A 288 63.42 16.05 -51.92
C SER A 288 64.79 15.48 -51.57
N CYS A 289 64.86 14.20 -51.18
CA CYS A 289 66.11 13.56 -50.79
C CYS A 289 66.96 13.26 -52.03
N ASN A 290 68.23 13.67 -51.99
CA ASN A 290 69.20 13.46 -53.08
C ASN A 290 70.42 12.63 -52.61
N GLU A 291 70.38 12.09 -51.39
CA GLU A 291 71.46 11.30 -50.78
C GLU A 291 71.00 9.84 -50.60
N GLU A 292 71.84 8.86 -50.98
CA GLU A 292 71.51 7.44 -50.89
C GLU A 292 71.29 6.96 -49.44
N ASP A 293 72.10 7.43 -48.48
CA ASP A 293 71.93 7.11 -47.05
C ASP A 293 70.59 7.66 -46.50
N GLY A 294 70.14 8.81 -47.00
CA GLY A 294 68.84 9.38 -46.66
C GLY A 294 67.67 8.52 -47.14
N LEU A 295 67.76 7.95 -48.35
CA LEU A 295 66.76 7.03 -48.90
C LEU A 295 66.69 5.72 -48.10
N PHE A 296 67.84 5.15 -47.72
CA PHE A 296 67.90 3.95 -46.88
C PHE A 296 67.23 4.15 -45.51
N ARG A 297 67.44 5.32 -44.89
CA ARG A 297 66.78 5.69 -43.62
C ARG A 297 65.26 5.80 -43.78
N LEU A 298 64.79 6.43 -44.87
CA LEU A 298 63.37 6.54 -45.18
C LEU A 298 62.73 5.17 -45.44
N GLU A 299 63.41 4.24 -46.11
CA GLU A 299 62.89 2.88 -46.31
C GLU A 299 62.70 2.15 -44.97
N LYS A 300 63.69 2.24 -44.07
CA LYS A 300 63.59 1.66 -42.73
C LYS A 300 62.42 2.25 -41.94
N GLU A 301 62.24 3.56 -42.02
CA GLU A 301 61.11 4.26 -41.38
C GLU A 301 59.76 3.79 -41.95
N VAL A 302 59.63 3.70 -43.27
CA VAL A 302 58.42 3.19 -43.94
C VAL A 302 58.07 1.78 -43.45
N ASN A 303 59.05 0.89 -43.33
CA ASN A 303 58.83 -0.47 -42.85
C ASN A 303 58.31 -0.50 -41.40
N VAL A 304 58.90 0.30 -40.51
CA VAL A 304 58.44 0.43 -39.10
C VAL A 304 57.02 0.99 -39.04
N LEU A 305 56.67 1.93 -39.93
CA LEU A 305 55.32 2.51 -39.97
C LEU A 305 54.27 1.54 -40.52
N ILE A 306 54.64 0.64 -41.43
CA ILE A 306 53.76 -0.45 -41.90
C ILE A 306 53.54 -1.46 -40.77
N GLU A 307 54.61 -1.90 -40.11
CA GLU A 307 54.58 -2.87 -39.00
C GLU A 307 53.66 -2.38 -37.87
N ASN A 308 53.81 -1.12 -37.48
CA ASN A 308 52.98 -0.48 -36.45
C ASN A 308 51.59 -0.03 -36.95
N ARG A 309 51.19 -0.39 -38.18
CA ARG A 309 49.93 -0.02 -38.84
C ARG A 309 49.67 1.50 -38.82
N LYS A 310 50.73 2.31 -38.79
CA LYS A 310 50.65 3.78 -38.82
C LYS A 310 50.42 4.32 -40.23
N ILE A 311 50.61 3.51 -41.26
CA ILE A 311 50.31 3.76 -42.68
C ILE A 311 49.68 2.48 -43.29
N LYS A 312 48.88 2.61 -44.37
CA LYS A 312 48.33 1.45 -45.09
C LYS A 312 49.45 0.67 -45.80
N THR A 313 49.35 -0.65 -45.86
CA THR A 313 50.30 -1.51 -46.60
C THR A 313 50.46 -1.08 -48.06
N ILE A 314 49.36 -0.78 -48.76
CA ILE A 314 49.38 -0.28 -50.14
C ILE A 314 50.16 1.04 -50.26
N HIS A 315 49.93 1.98 -49.34
CA HIS A 315 50.69 3.24 -49.30
C HIS A 315 52.17 2.99 -49.05
N GLY A 316 52.51 2.04 -48.17
CA GLY A 316 53.89 1.62 -47.91
C GLY A 316 54.57 1.06 -49.15
N LEU A 317 53.90 0.19 -49.91
CA LEU A 317 54.42 -0.35 -51.18
C LEU A 317 54.66 0.76 -52.22
N ILE A 318 53.74 1.73 -52.32
CA ILE A 318 53.91 2.89 -53.21
C ILE A 318 55.14 3.72 -52.80
N LEU A 319 55.35 3.94 -51.50
CA LEU A 319 56.52 4.68 -51.00
C LEU A 319 57.82 3.93 -51.30
N ARG A 320 57.86 2.60 -51.13
CA ARG A 320 59.03 1.77 -51.46
C ARG A 320 59.37 1.82 -52.94
N ASN A 321 58.39 1.65 -53.82
CA ASN A 321 58.60 1.80 -55.26
C ASN A 321 59.11 3.20 -55.62
N ALA A 322 58.63 4.25 -54.95
CA ALA A 322 59.11 5.61 -55.17
C ALA A 322 60.56 5.82 -54.70
N ILE A 323 60.97 5.15 -53.61
CA ILE A 323 62.37 5.13 -53.15
C ILE A 323 63.24 4.44 -54.19
N GLU A 324 62.88 3.25 -54.65
CA GLU A 324 63.61 2.49 -55.67
C GLU A 324 63.79 3.30 -56.98
N GLU A 325 62.74 3.98 -57.43
CA GLU A 325 62.81 4.85 -58.62
C GLU A 325 63.79 6.01 -58.42
N LYS A 326 63.76 6.63 -57.23
CA LYS A 326 64.64 7.76 -56.89
C LYS A 326 66.10 7.31 -56.73
N GLU A 327 66.38 6.16 -56.12
CA GLU A 327 67.73 5.57 -56.07
C GLU A 327 68.29 5.33 -57.47
N ASN A 328 67.49 4.75 -58.36
CA ASN A 328 67.87 4.51 -59.75
C ASN A 328 68.18 5.83 -60.49
N SER A 329 67.46 6.91 -60.18
CA SER A 329 67.71 8.23 -60.77
C SER A 329 69.03 8.85 -60.29
N ILE A 330 69.39 8.67 -59.01
CA ILE A 330 70.66 9.16 -58.44
C ILE A 330 71.84 8.38 -59.02
N ARG A 331 71.76 7.03 -59.06
CA ARG A 331 72.82 6.19 -59.66
C ARG A 331 73.09 6.51 -61.13
N LYS A 332 72.06 6.88 -61.90
CA LYS A 332 72.21 7.33 -63.29
C LYS A 332 72.90 8.69 -63.43
N GLN A 333 72.80 9.56 -62.43
CA GLN A 333 73.49 10.86 -62.40
C GLN A 333 74.96 10.73 -61.97
N GLU A 334 75.31 9.67 -61.24
CA GLU A 334 76.67 9.39 -60.76
C GLU A 334 77.55 8.59 -61.74
N MET A 335 77.01 8.10 -62.87
CA MET A 335 77.84 7.53 -63.93
C MET A 335 78.59 8.65 -64.69
N PRO A 336 79.93 8.66 -64.71
CA PRO A 336 80.70 9.61 -65.53
C PRO A 336 80.36 9.43 -67.02
N GLN A 337 80.23 10.54 -67.74
CA GLN A 337 80.34 10.56 -69.20
C GLN A 337 81.79 10.22 -69.59
N ASP A 338 82.19 8.96 -69.48
CA ASP A 338 83.38 8.46 -70.14
C ASP A 338 82.96 7.21 -70.92
N LEU A 339 83.31 7.18 -72.21
CA LEU A 339 83.02 6.17 -73.24
C LEU A 339 81.79 6.42 -74.14
N GLU A 340 81.83 7.51 -74.91
CA GLU A 340 81.36 7.49 -76.32
C GLU A 340 82.32 8.34 -77.19
N GLU A 341 83.57 7.87 -77.33
CA GLU A 341 84.34 7.98 -78.57
C GLU A 341 85.02 6.61 -78.79
N GLU A 342 84.89 6.08 -80.02
CA GLU A 342 85.32 4.76 -80.55
C GLU A 342 84.26 3.65 -80.58
N GLU A 343 83.38 3.67 -81.59
CA GLU A 343 83.54 2.94 -82.88
C GLU A 343 82.47 3.36 -83.91
#